data_AF-A0A961SC33-F1
#
_entry.id   AF-A0A961SC33-F1
#
_cell.length_a   1.000
_cell.length_b   1.000
_cell.length_c   1.000
_cell.angle_alpha   90.00
_cell.angle_beta   90.00
_cell.angle_gamma   90.00
#
_symmetry.space_group_name_H-M   'P 1'
#
loop_
_entity.id
_entity.type
_entity.pdbx_description
1 polymer ?
#
loop_
_entity_poly.entity_id
_entity_poly.type
_entity_poly.pdbx_seq_one_letter_code
_entity_poly.pdbx_strand_id
1 'polypeptide(L)'
;MAVLRRTLSLLIAIGAGIALGGAPSVAAPRPGGLIRLAQADDPSLPSYVAPAKRRPRAAPREQTIPPFALPTSPITASRPGAENEQGASPGGAEFPPYEKELLRLAEILGAVHYLRDLCGAGDGGQWRDRMEALIVAEEPNPAWRGRLMDSFNTGYQAYERAYRSCTPAAARAAQVYVAEGKDLTGAIKARYTN
;
A
#
# COMPACT_ATOMS: atom_id res chain seq x y z
N MET A 1 -3.23 6.46 -28.79
CA MET A 1 -4.43 5.86 -29.44
C MET A 1 -4.02 4.81 -30.48
N ALA A 2 -3.52 3.64 -30.04
CA ALA A 2 -2.91 2.66 -30.96
C ALA A 2 -3.22 1.19 -30.63
N VAL A 3 -4.28 0.88 -29.88
CA VAL A 3 -4.70 -0.52 -29.61
C VAL A 3 -6.22 -0.68 -29.68
N LEU A 4 -6.85 -0.01 -30.64
CA LEU A 4 -8.29 -0.12 -30.86
C LEU A 4 -8.56 -0.22 -32.36
N ARG A 5 -8.27 -1.39 -32.95
CA ARG A 5 -8.74 -1.86 -34.29
C ARG A 5 -7.94 -3.08 -34.76
N ARG A 6 -8.14 -4.26 -34.17
CA ARG A 6 -7.89 -5.53 -34.88
C ARG A 6 -8.97 -6.55 -34.48
N THR A 7 -9.98 -6.66 -35.34
CA THR A 7 -10.58 -7.92 -35.81
C THR A 7 -11.07 -8.88 -34.72
N LEU A 8 -12.32 -8.83 -34.25
CA LEU A 8 -13.58 -9.10 -34.97
C LEU A 8 -13.45 -10.02 -36.20
N SER A 9 -14.09 -11.19 -36.08
CA SER A 9 -14.64 -12.07 -37.15
C SER A 9 -13.78 -13.22 -37.70
N LEU A 10 -13.94 -14.41 -37.09
CA LEU A 10 -14.20 -15.69 -37.78
C LEU A 10 -14.77 -16.68 -36.74
N LEU A 11 -16.09 -16.72 -36.52
CA LEU A 11 -17.08 -17.66 -37.10
C LEU A 11 -16.81 -19.16 -36.88
N ILE A 12 -17.64 -19.74 -36.00
CA ILE A 12 -18.46 -20.97 -36.17
C ILE A 12 -17.78 -22.35 -36.18
N ALA A 13 -17.98 -23.09 -35.07
CA ALA A 13 -18.39 -24.51 -35.04
C ALA A 13 -18.88 -24.84 -33.60
N ILE A 14 -20.16 -24.59 -33.28
CA ILE A 14 -21.24 -25.59 -33.15
C ILE A 14 -20.78 -26.95 -32.60
N GLY A 15 -21.13 -27.22 -31.33
CA GLY A 15 -21.06 -28.53 -30.69
C GLY A 15 -21.92 -28.53 -29.43
N ALA A 16 -23.05 -29.23 -29.47
CA ALA A 16 -24.14 -29.21 -28.51
C ALA A 16 -23.82 -29.91 -27.18
N GLY A 17 -24.43 -29.43 -26.09
CA GLY A 17 -24.37 -30.05 -24.77
C GLY A 17 -25.39 -29.41 -23.83
N ILE A 18 -26.65 -29.79 -23.98
CA ILE A 18 -27.77 -29.40 -23.11
C ILE A 18 -27.59 -30.08 -21.74
N ALA A 19 -27.56 -29.29 -20.66
CA ALA A 19 -27.84 -29.77 -19.31
C ALA A 19 -28.77 -28.76 -18.63
N LEU A 20 -29.99 -29.22 -18.33
CA LEU A 20 -30.99 -28.49 -17.56
C LEU A 20 -30.50 -28.33 -16.11
N GLY A 21 -30.58 -27.12 -15.56
CA GLY A 21 -30.33 -26.88 -14.15
C GLY A 21 -30.65 -25.45 -13.71
N GLY A 22 -31.86 -25.25 -13.19
CA GLY A 22 -32.19 -24.31 -12.11
C GLY A 22 -31.86 -22.83 -12.28
N ALA A 23 -32.87 -22.02 -12.63
CA ALA A 23 -32.84 -20.58 -12.44
C ALA A 23 -33.17 -20.21 -10.97
N PRO A 24 -32.33 -19.43 -10.27
CA PRO A 24 -32.82 -18.49 -9.28
C PRO A 24 -33.19 -17.19 -9.98
N SER A 25 -34.38 -16.68 -9.69
CA SER A 25 -34.89 -15.39 -10.16
C SER A 25 -33.92 -14.26 -9.75
N VAL A 26 -33.10 -13.80 -10.70
CA VAL A 26 -32.24 -12.62 -10.53
C VAL A 26 -33.08 -11.40 -10.91
N ALA A 27 -33.50 -10.66 -9.89
CA ALA A 27 -34.09 -9.34 -10.04
C ALA A 27 -33.11 -8.42 -10.79
N ALA A 28 -33.57 -7.81 -11.87
CA ALA A 28 -32.78 -6.89 -12.67
C ALA A 28 -32.32 -5.66 -11.85
N PRO A 29 -31.05 -5.24 -11.95
CA PRO A 29 -30.59 -3.98 -11.36
C PRO A 29 -31.11 -2.77 -12.15
N ARG A 30 -31.69 -1.81 -11.43
CA ARG A 30 -32.10 -0.49 -11.96
C ARG A 30 -30.86 0.36 -12.26
N PRO A 31 -30.89 1.23 -13.29
CA PRO A 31 -29.77 2.12 -13.57
C PRO A 31 -29.81 3.35 -12.63
N GLY A 32 -28.76 3.52 -11.82
CA GLY A 32 -28.50 4.78 -11.11
C GLY A 32 -27.61 4.67 -9.85
N GLY A 33 -26.44 5.34 -9.89
CA GLY A 33 -25.99 6.18 -8.77
C GLY A 33 -24.97 5.63 -7.77
N LEU A 34 -23.69 5.59 -8.17
CA LEU A 34 -22.48 6.15 -7.51
C LEU A 34 -22.26 6.14 -5.98
N ILE A 35 -23.06 5.51 -5.13
CA ILE A 35 -22.81 5.44 -3.68
C ILE A 35 -22.92 3.99 -3.20
N ARG A 36 -21.82 3.23 -3.31
CA ARG A 36 -21.67 1.95 -2.58
C ARG A 36 -20.21 1.58 -2.29
N LEU A 37 -19.50 2.48 -1.61
CA LEU A 37 -18.19 2.18 -0.98
C LEU A 37 -18.31 1.80 0.51
N ALA A 38 -19.50 1.40 0.98
CA ALA A 38 -19.75 1.24 2.42
C ALA A 38 -20.30 -0.14 2.88
N GLN A 39 -20.49 -1.13 1.99
CA GLN A 39 -20.83 -2.48 2.44
C GLN A 39 -20.17 -3.52 1.53
N ALA A 40 -19.08 -4.10 2.00
CA ALA A 40 -18.50 -5.32 1.45
C ALA A 40 -18.87 -6.50 2.36
N ASP A 41 -20.08 -7.01 2.19
CA ASP A 41 -20.43 -8.38 2.58
C ASP A 41 -20.48 -9.20 1.27
N ASP A 42 -19.30 -9.59 0.77
CA ASP A 42 -19.17 -10.46 -0.41
C ASP A 42 -18.93 -11.91 0.06
N PRO A 43 -19.86 -12.86 -0.20
CA PRO A 43 -19.74 -14.25 0.25
C PRO A 43 -18.76 -15.11 -0.59
N SER A 44 -18.00 -14.52 -1.51
CA SER A 44 -17.13 -15.21 -2.47
C SER A 44 -15.64 -14.90 -2.28
N LEU A 45 -15.26 -14.11 -1.27
CA LEU A 45 -13.86 -13.87 -0.95
C LEU A 45 -13.24 -15.16 -0.38
N PRO A 46 -12.03 -15.57 -0.83
CA PRO A 46 -11.28 -16.61 -0.15
C PRO A 46 -11.15 -16.20 1.32
N SER A 47 -11.57 -17.06 2.25
CA SER A 47 -11.57 -16.76 3.68
C SER A 47 -10.25 -16.10 4.04
N TYR A 48 -10.32 -14.84 4.46
CA TYR A 48 -9.21 -14.18 5.11
C TYR A 48 -8.83 -15.07 6.30
N VAL A 49 -7.72 -15.81 6.16
CA VAL A 49 -7.16 -16.57 7.27
C VAL A 49 -6.59 -15.53 8.21
N ALA A 50 -7.38 -15.19 9.23
CA ALA A 50 -6.91 -14.37 10.33
C ALA A 50 -5.59 -14.99 10.84
N PRO A 51 -4.48 -14.22 10.90
CA PRO A 51 -3.24 -14.77 11.41
C PRO A 51 -3.49 -15.29 12.82
N ALA A 52 -3.10 -16.55 13.05
CA ALA A 52 -3.21 -17.18 14.37
C ALA A 52 -2.62 -16.24 15.42
N LYS A 53 -3.41 -15.91 16.45
CA LYS A 53 -3.00 -15.02 17.55
C LYS A 53 -1.61 -15.43 18.03
N ARG A 54 -0.58 -14.66 17.66
CA ARG A 54 0.80 -14.96 18.08
C ARG A 54 0.81 -14.94 19.61
N ARG A 55 1.24 -16.05 20.21
CA ARG A 55 1.39 -16.16 21.68
C ARG A 55 2.23 -14.99 22.20
N PRO A 56 1.92 -14.44 23.38
CA PRO A 56 2.74 -13.41 23.99
C PRO A 56 4.14 -13.99 24.25
N ARG A 57 5.12 -13.60 23.44
CA ARG A 57 6.54 -13.85 23.69
C ARG A 57 7.02 -12.75 24.65
N ALA A 58 7.77 -13.13 25.69
CA ALA A 58 8.23 -12.25 26.75
C ALA A 58 8.75 -10.90 26.22
N ALA A 59 8.35 -9.82 26.90
CA ALA A 59 8.62 -8.44 26.50
C ALA A 59 10.14 -8.17 26.39
N PRO A 60 10.64 -7.72 25.22
CA PRO A 60 11.98 -7.16 25.11
C PRO A 60 12.03 -5.80 25.80
N ARG A 61 13.20 -5.42 26.32
CA ARG A 61 13.46 -4.09 26.92
C ARG A 61 12.89 -2.98 26.05
N GLU A 62 12.16 -2.07 26.69
CA GLU A 62 11.69 -0.81 26.10
C GLU A 62 12.90 -0.03 25.59
N GLN A 63 13.25 -0.24 24.32
CA GLN A 63 14.19 0.62 23.63
C GLN A 63 13.38 1.87 23.31
N THR A 64 13.60 2.94 24.09
CA THR A 64 13.18 4.30 23.76
C THR A 64 13.35 4.48 22.27
N ILE A 65 12.24 4.58 21.52
CA ILE A 65 12.29 4.81 20.08
C ILE A 65 13.02 6.14 19.91
N PRO A 66 14.26 6.15 19.38
CA PRO A 66 14.84 7.42 19.02
C PRO A 66 13.95 8.02 17.93
N PRO A 67 13.57 9.31 18.00
CA PRO A 67 12.96 9.97 16.87
C PRO A 67 14.00 10.02 15.76
N PHE A 68 14.08 8.98 14.92
CA PHE A 68 15.14 8.82 13.93
C PHE A 68 16.52 9.25 14.47
N ALA A 69 17.23 8.35 15.18
CA ALA A 69 18.66 8.57 15.32
C ALA A 69 19.27 8.52 13.91
N LEU A 70 19.45 9.69 13.31
CA LEU A 70 20.34 9.88 12.18
C LEU A 70 21.66 9.20 12.56
N PRO A 71 22.28 8.38 11.70
CA PRO A 71 23.61 7.86 11.99
C PRO A 71 24.58 9.04 12.12
N THR A 72 24.94 9.41 13.34
CA THR A 72 26.09 10.26 13.66
C THR A 72 27.35 9.43 13.51
N SER A 73 27.63 8.98 12.28
CA SER A 73 28.98 8.53 11.93
C SER A 73 29.93 9.73 12.05
N PRO A 74 31.13 9.58 12.65
CA PRO A 74 32.14 10.62 12.59
C PRO A 74 32.58 10.75 11.13
N ILE A 75 32.20 11.86 10.49
CA ILE A 75 32.73 12.24 9.19
C ILE A 75 34.21 12.56 9.41
N THR A 76 35.09 11.61 9.09
CA THR A 76 36.50 11.90 8.88
C THR A 76 36.58 12.95 7.77
N ALA A 77 37.10 14.13 8.13
CA ALA A 77 37.24 15.27 7.25
C ALA A 77 37.97 14.91 5.95
N SER A 78 37.34 15.18 4.82
CA SER A 78 38.02 15.35 3.53
C SER A 78 37.32 16.44 2.72
N ARG A 79 37.93 17.63 2.79
CA ARG A 79 37.92 18.83 1.92
C ARG A 79 36.60 19.53 1.55
N PRO A 80 36.65 20.88 1.38
CA PRO A 80 35.49 21.70 1.08
C PRO A 80 35.25 21.83 -0.43
N GLY A 81 33.97 21.89 -0.81
CA GLY A 81 33.52 22.30 -2.14
C GLY A 81 32.52 21.34 -2.77
N ALA A 82 31.22 21.61 -2.56
CA ALA A 82 30.11 21.43 -3.50
C ALA A 82 28.79 21.59 -2.72
N GLU A 83 28.39 22.83 -2.52
CA GLU A 83 27.02 23.15 -2.12
C GLU A 83 26.14 23.01 -3.37
N ASN A 84 25.10 22.19 -3.24
CA ASN A 84 23.93 22.11 -4.13
C ASN A 84 24.15 21.43 -5.50
N GLU A 85 24.04 20.10 -5.52
CA GLU A 85 23.49 19.41 -6.69
C GLU A 85 22.47 18.37 -6.21
N GLN A 86 21.20 18.69 -6.41
CA GLN A 86 20.11 17.72 -6.42
C GLN A 86 20.57 16.48 -7.19
N GLY A 87 20.60 15.34 -6.50
CA GLY A 87 20.88 14.05 -7.10
C GLY A 87 19.84 13.74 -8.17
N ALA A 88 20.18 14.07 -9.41
CA ALA A 88 19.61 13.45 -10.58
C ALA A 88 19.78 11.94 -10.43
N SER A 89 18.67 11.23 -10.35
CA SER A 89 18.66 9.77 -10.33
C SER A 89 19.16 9.27 -11.69
N PRO A 90 20.27 8.50 -11.76
CA PRO A 90 20.76 7.98 -13.02
C PRO A 90 19.93 6.74 -13.38
N GLY A 91 18.91 6.91 -14.23
CA GLY A 91 18.16 5.80 -14.77
C GLY A 91 16.87 6.23 -15.45
N GLY A 92 16.88 6.24 -16.79
CA GLY A 92 15.72 6.52 -17.62
C GLY A 92 14.59 5.51 -17.39
N ALA A 93 13.69 5.87 -16.48
CA ALA A 93 12.26 5.63 -16.54
C ALA A 93 11.65 6.87 -15.88
N GLU A 94 10.83 7.62 -16.61
CA GLU A 94 10.28 8.90 -16.16
C GLU A 94 9.36 8.66 -14.94
N PHE A 95 9.93 8.79 -13.74
CA PHE A 95 9.19 8.69 -12.49
C PHE A 95 8.29 9.92 -12.33
N PRO A 96 7.12 9.78 -11.68
CA PRO A 96 6.20 10.90 -11.53
C PRO A 96 6.85 12.05 -10.71
N PRO A 97 6.42 13.31 -10.92
CA PRO A 97 6.96 14.44 -10.16
C PRO A 97 6.73 14.33 -8.64
N TYR A 98 5.78 13.50 -8.22
CA TYR A 98 5.44 13.17 -6.83
C TYR A 98 6.00 11.82 -6.35
N GLU A 99 7.02 11.29 -7.03
CA GLU A 99 7.66 10.00 -6.69
C GLU A 99 8.02 9.91 -5.19
N LYS A 100 8.64 10.95 -4.65
CA LYS A 100 9.11 10.97 -3.25
C LYS A 100 7.95 10.87 -2.27
N GLU A 101 6.87 11.59 -2.54
CA GLU A 101 5.65 11.55 -1.75
C GLU A 101 4.99 10.17 -1.82
N LEU A 102 5.00 9.50 -2.97
CA LEU A 102 4.46 8.14 -3.09
C LEU A 102 5.30 7.08 -2.38
N LEU A 103 6.64 7.19 -2.44
CA LEU A 103 7.50 6.32 -1.64
C LEU A 103 7.21 6.51 -0.15
N ARG A 104 7.14 7.76 0.31
CA ARG A 104 6.81 8.03 1.71
C ARG A 104 5.43 7.48 2.09
N LEU A 105 4.43 7.62 1.22
CA LEU A 105 3.10 7.04 1.44
C LEU A 105 3.16 5.51 1.55
N ALA A 106 3.90 4.84 0.65
CA ALA A 106 4.08 3.39 0.69
C ALA A 106 4.73 2.92 2.01
N GLU A 107 5.80 3.59 2.45
CA GLU A 107 6.45 3.33 3.74
C GLU A 107 5.47 3.46 4.92
N ILE A 108 4.68 4.53 4.95
CA ILE A 108 3.66 4.78 5.97
C ILE A 108 2.63 3.64 5.98
N LEU A 109 2.15 3.21 4.81
CA LEU A 109 1.20 2.11 4.71
C LEU A 109 1.77 0.81 5.31
N GLY A 110 3.05 0.52 5.07
CA GLY A 110 3.74 -0.63 5.65
C GLY A 110 3.90 -0.55 7.17
N ALA A 111 4.29 0.63 7.67
CA ALA A 111 4.42 0.89 9.10
C ALA A 111 3.08 0.72 9.84
N VAL A 112 2.02 1.32 9.30
CA VAL A 112 0.67 1.25 9.86
C VAL A 112 0.11 -0.16 9.80
N HIS A 113 0.35 -0.88 8.69
CA HIS A 113 -0.04 -2.29 8.55
C HIS A 113 0.48 -3.13 9.72
N TYR A 114 1.78 -3.04 10.02
CA TYR A 114 2.38 -3.77 11.13
C TYR A 114 1.82 -3.33 12.49
N LEU A 115 1.85 -2.02 12.78
CA LEU A 115 1.51 -1.50 14.10
C LEU A 115 0.05 -1.78 14.48
N ARG A 116 -0.87 -1.70 13.52
CA ARG A 116 -2.30 -1.93 13.77
C ARG A 116 -2.67 -3.40 13.90
N ASP A 117 -1.98 -4.29 13.18
CA ASP A 117 -2.05 -5.73 13.42
C ASP A 117 -1.54 -6.06 14.84
N LEU A 118 -0.36 -5.53 15.19
CA LEU A 118 0.25 -5.75 16.51
C LEU A 118 -0.63 -5.27 17.67
N CYS A 119 -1.30 -4.13 17.50
CA CYS A 119 -2.18 -3.54 18.51
C CYS A 119 -3.62 -4.03 18.47
N GLY A 120 -3.94 -5.01 17.61
CA GLY A 120 -5.24 -5.68 17.61
C GLY A 120 -6.41 -4.78 17.17
N ALA A 121 -6.14 -3.76 16.35
CA ALA A 121 -7.18 -2.89 15.81
C ALA A 121 -8.13 -3.59 14.84
N GLY A 122 -7.80 -4.82 14.42
CA GLY A 122 -8.66 -5.67 13.56
C GLY A 122 -8.67 -5.25 12.10
N ASP A 123 -7.91 -4.24 11.72
CA ASP A 123 -7.90 -3.63 10.40
C ASP A 123 -6.50 -3.66 9.77
N GLY A 124 -5.66 -4.62 10.14
CA GLY A 124 -4.36 -4.81 9.50
C GLY A 124 -4.49 -5.01 7.98
N GLY A 125 -5.51 -5.78 7.55
CA GLY A 125 -5.79 -6.09 6.15
C GLY A 125 -5.99 -4.86 5.26
N GLN A 126 -6.80 -3.89 5.70
CA GLN A 126 -7.11 -2.69 4.90
C GLN A 126 -5.88 -1.86 4.51
N TRP A 127 -4.76 -1.94 5.24
CA TRP A 127 -3.55 -1.20 4.91
C TRP A 127 -2.79 -1.84 3.75
N ARG A 128 -2.83 -3.18 3.65
CA ARG A 128 -2.36 -3.88 2.46
C ARG A 128 -3.24 -3.56 1.25
N ASP A 129 -4.55 -3.55 1.44
CA ASP A 129 -5.50 -3.26 0.35
C ASP A 129 -5.33 -1.81 -0.15
N ARG A 130 -5.00 -0.87 0.74
CA ARG A 130 -4.63 0.51 0.34
C ARG A 130 -3.33 0.57 -0.45
N MET A 131 -2.33 -0.25 -0.10
CA MET A 131 -1.10 -0.34 -0.87
C MET A 131 -1.38 -0.93 -2.26
N GLU A 132 -2.24 -1.95 -2.35
CA GLU A 132 -2.69 -2.50 -3.62
C GLU A 132 -3.44 -1.46 -4.47
N ALA A 133 -4.38 -0.74 -3.86
CA ALA A 133 -5.11 0.34 -4.51
C ALA A 133 -4.18 1.46 -5.02
N LEU A 134 -3.12 1.80 -4.27
CA LEU A 134 -2.11 2.76 -4.71
C LEU A 134 -1.45 2.29 -6.01
N ILE A 135 -1.02 1.03 -6.08
CA ILE A 135 -0.34 0.50 -7.25
C ILE A 135 -1.27 0.39 -8.45
N VAL A 136 -2.53 0.01 -8.21
CA VAL A 136 -3.55 -0.03 -9.27
C VAL A 136 -3.80 1.38 -9.80
N ALA A 137 -3.87 2.40 -8.94
CA ALA A 137 -4.11 3.78 -9.36
C ALA A 137 -2.93 4.39 -10.14
N GLU A 138 -1.70 4.05 -9.75
CA GLU A 138 -0.48 4.60 -10.37
C GLU A 138 -0.06 3.86 -11.64
N GLU A 139 -0.59 2.65 -11.89
CA GLU A 139 -0.21 1.75 -13.00
C GLU A 139 1.31 1.74 -13.29
N PRO A 140 2.16 1.52 -12.27
CA PRO A 140 3.60 1.74 -12.39
C PRO A 140 4.25 0.70 -13.29
N ASN A 141 5.29 1.10 -14.01
CA ASN A 141 6.19 0.15 -14.67
C ASN A 141 6.85 -0.80 -13.63
N PRO A 142 7.38 -1.97 -14.03
CA PRO A 142 7.88 -2.97 -13.08
C PRO A 142 8.97 -2.45 -12.12
N ALA A 143 9.87 -1.58 -12.60
CA ALA A 143 10.91 -0.99 -11.76
C ALA A 143 10.31 -0.05 -10.71
N TRP A 144 9.37 0.81 -11.11
CA TRP A 144 8.68 1.72 -10.20
C TRP A 144 7.80 0.97 -9.19
N ARG A 145 7.11 -0.09 -9.62
CA ARG A 145 6.36 -1.00 -8.74
C ARG A 145 7.26 -1.61 -7.67
N GLY A 146 8.45 -2.06 -8.05
CA GLY A 146 9.45 -2.61 -7.13
C GLY A 146 9.83 -1.62 -6.03
N ARG A 147 10.10 -0.36 -6.39
CA ARG A 147 10.47 0.69 -5.42
C ARG A 147 9.35 0.99 -4.42
N LEU A 148 8.09 1.02 -4.89
CA LEU A 148 6.91 1.17 -4.02
C LEU A 148 6.80 0.00 -3.02
N MET A 149 7.01 -1.23 -3.49
CA MET A 149 7.02 -2.43 -2.63
C MET A 149 8.14 -2.41 -1.60
N ASP A 150 9.35 -2.05 -2.02
CA ASP A 150 10.52 -1.99 -1.14
C ASP A 150 10.31 -0.95 -0.03
N SER A 151 9.71 0.18 -0.38
CA SER A 151 9.38 1.22 0.59
C SER A 151 8.33 0.76 1.62
N PHE A 152 7.25 0.10 1.16
CA PHE A 152 6.27 -0.53 2.04
C PHE A 152 6.92 -1.55 2.99
N ASN A 153 7.75 -2.44 2.46
CA ASN A 153 8.45 -3.46 3.23
C ASN A 153 9.41 -2.83 4.25
N THR A 154 10.07 -1.74 3.88
CA THR A 154 10.96 -0.97 4.77
C THR A 154 10.21 -0.46 5.99
N GLY A 155 9.05 0.18 5.78
CA GLY A 155 8.21 0.69 6.86
C GLY A 155 7.68 -0.42 7.78
N TYR A 156 7.23 -1.53 7.20
CA TYR A 156 6.80 -2.71 7.97
C TYR A 156 7.91 -3.27 8.86
N GLN A 157 9.08 -3.54 8.25
CA GLN A 157 10.21 -4.15 8.95
C GLN A 157 10.81 -3.23 10.01
N ALA A 158 10.77 -1.90 9.82
CA ALA A 158 11.24 -0.95 10.82
C ALA A 158 10.51 -1.15 12.15
N TYR A 159 9.19 -1.31 12.12
CA TYR A 159 8.39 -1.53 13.33
C TYR A 159 8.39 -2.97 13.83
N GLU A 160 8.53 -3.95 12.95
CA GLU A 160 8.72 -5.36 13.34
C GLU A 160 10.00 -5.59 14.16
N ARG A 161 11.06 -4.87 13.83
CA ARG A 161 12.30 -4.90 14.62
C ARG A 161 12.14 -4.17 15.95
N ALA A 162 11.41 -3.06 15.98
CA ALA A 162 11.27 -2.20 17.14
C ALA A 162 10.29 -2.74 18.21
N TYR A 163 9.18 -3.33 17.79
CA TYR A 163 8.12 -3.78 18.70
C TYR A 163 7.82 -5.26 18.50
N ARG A 164 7.56 -5.97 19.61
CA ARG A 164 7.11 -7.38 19.60
C ARG A 164 5.76 -7.60 20.29
N SER A 165 5.28 -6.56 20.97
CA SER A 165 3.98 -6.47 21.63
C SER A 165 3.48 -5.04 21.49
N CYS A 166 2.16 -4.83 21.53
CA CYS A 166 1.62 -3.49 21.52
C CYS A 166 2.01 -2.74 22.80
N THR A 167 2.65 -1.58 22.64
CA THR A 167 2.98 -0.64 23.72
C THR A 167 2.24 0.68 23.50
N PRO A 168 2.11 1.56 24.51
CA PRO A 168 1.54 2.89 24.32
C PRO A 168 2.26 3.71 23.23
N ALA A 169 3.58 3.52 23.11
CA ALA A 169 4.37 4.16 22.07
C ALA A 169 4.06 3.61 20.67
N ALA A 170 3.89 2.29 20.52
CA ALA A 170 3.46 1.67 19.26
C ALA A 170 2.06 2.14 18.83
N ALA A 171 1.12 2.19 19.77
CA ALA A 171 -0.24 2.67 19.51
C ALA A 171 -0.25 4.14 19.08
N ARG A 172 0.54 4.99 19.73
CA ARG A 172 0.71 6.40 19.35
C ARG A 172 1.34 6.53 17.97
N ALA A 173 2.39 5.77 17.68
CA ALA A 173 3.04 5.78 16.36
C ALA A 173 2.02 5.45 15.25
N ALA A 174 1.17 4.43 15.46
CA ALA A 174 0.12 4.09 14.50
C ALA A 174 -0.81 5.28 14.21
N GLN A 175 -1.23 6.01 15.25
CA GLN A 175 -2.10 7.19 15.09
C GLN A 175 -1.42 8.32 14.31
N VAL A 176 -0.16 8.61 14.62
CA VAL A 176 0.63 9.64 13.95
C VAL A 176 0.78 9.32 12.46
N TYR A 177 1.12 8.08 12.11
CA TYR A 177 1.29 7.69 10.71
C TYR A 177 0.00 7.67 9.90
N VAL A 178 -1.14 7.33 10.52
CA VAL A 178 -2.44 7.44 9.84
C VAL A 178 -2.74 8.90 9.51
N ALA A 179 -2.44 9.83 10.41
CA ALA A 179 -2.60 11.26 10.15
C ALA A 179 -1.64 11.74 9.04
N GLU A 180 -0.36 11.38 9.13
CA GLU A 180 0.65 11.74 8.12
C GLU A 180 0.26 11.22 6.72
N GLY A 181 -0.18 9.96 6.60
CA GLY A 181 -0.61 9.39 5.32
C GLY A 181 -1.82 10.10 4.72
N LYS A 182 -2.76 10.56 5.55
CA LYS A 182 -3.91 11.37 5.11
C LYS A 182 -3.44 12.72 4.57
N ASP A 183 -2.58 13.41 5.31
CA ASP A 183 -2.06 14.73 4.94
C ASP A 183 -1.25 14.65 3.65
N LEU A 184 -0.39 13.64 3.52
CA LEU A 184 0.42 13.39 2.33
C LEU A 184 -0.44 13.13 1.09
N THR A 185 -1.46 12.28 1.22
CA THR A 185 -2.41 12.03 0.12
C THR A 185 -3.15 13.31 -0.29
N GLY A 186 -3.54 14.13 0.68
CA GLY A 186 -4.17 15.43 0.43
C GLY A 186 -3.24 16.40 -0.30
N ALA A 187 -1.97 16.46 0.11
CA ALA A 187 -0.96 17.31 -0.49
C ALA A 187 -0.65 16.92 -1.94
N ILE A 188 -0.56 15.63 -2.25
CA ILE A 188 -0.35 15.14 -3.64
C ILE A 188 -1.53 15.59 -4.52
N LYS A 189 -2.77 15.32 -4.08
CA LYS A 189 -3.97 15.69 -4.84
C LYS A 189 -4.05 17.20 -5.10
N ALA A 190 -3.80 18.00 -4.07
CA ALA A 190 -3.86 19.46 -4.18
C ALA A 190 -2.83 20.04 -5.16
N ARG A 191 -1.69 19.37 -5.33
CA ARG A 191 -0.59 19.85 -6.18
C ARG A 191 -0.63 19.31 -7.60
N TYR A 192 -1.14 18.10 -7.80
CA TYR A 192 -0.94 17.36 -9.05
C TYR A 192 -2.22 16.85 -9.73
N THR A 193 -3.40 17.06 -9.15
CA THR A 193 -4.69 16.59 -9.72
C THR A 193 -5.63 17.75 -10.10
N ASN A 194 -5.07 18.90 -10.49
CA ASN A 194 -5.83 20.10 -10.86
C ASN A 194 -6.26 20.07 -12.34
#